data_AF-A0AAV0VUG5-F1
#
_entry.id   AF-A0AAV0VUG5-F1
#
_cell.length_a   1.000
_cell.length_b   1.000
_cell.length_c   1.000
_cell.angle_alpha   90.00
_cell.angle_beta   90.00
_cell.angle_gamma   90.00
#
_symmetry.space_group_name_H-M   'P 1'
#
loop_
_entity.id
_entity.type
_entity.pdbx_description
1 polymer ?
#
loop_
_entity_poly.entity_id
_entity_poly.type
_entity_poly.pdbx_seq_one_letter_code
_entity_poly.pdbx_strand_id
1 'polypeptide(L)'
;MEFFLFKSNAMDIILQPAPAITYRVIGGILDFYFFSGPTPSDVITQYTEIIGRIFLPPYWSLDFHLSRYGQTFEDLIQVYNRTIEAGIPWV
;
A
#
# COMPACT_ATOMS: atom_id res chain seq x y z
N MET A 1 -3.99 4.70 -20.05
CA MET A 1 -2.53 4.94 -20.08
C MET A 1 -2.20 5.58 -18.75
N GLU A 2 -1.34 4.95 -17.97
CA GLU A 2 -0.90 5.45 -16.67
C GLU A 2 0.60 5.70 -16.71
N PHE A 3 1.13 6.44 -15.73
CA PHE A 3 2.55 6.74 -15.67
C PHE A 3 3.09 6.75 -14.24
N PHE A 4 4.40 6.54 -14.11
CA PHE A 4 5.11 6.52 -12.85
C PHE A 4 6.40 7.35 -12.95
N LEU A 5 6.64 8.23 -11.97
CA LEU A 5 7.89 8.98 -11.83
C LEU A 5 8.78 8.29 -10.79
N PHE A 6 9.88 7.69 -11.23
CA PHE A 6 10.78 6.95 -10.35
C PHE A 6 11.73 7.89 -9.59
N LYS A 7 11.21 8.60 -8.57
CA LYS A 7 11.99 9.52 -7.73
C LYS A 7 11.60 9.44 -6.24
N SER A 8 12.58 9.69 -5.38
CA SER A 8 12.45 9.67 -3.91
C SER A 8 12.68 11.04 -3.26
N ASN A 9 13.08 12.06 -4.03
CA ASN A 9 13.22 13.43 -3.52
C ASN A 9 11.85 14.00 -3.14
N ALA A 10 11.83 14.96 -2.21
CA ALA A 10 10.61 15.65 -1.85
C ALA A 10 9.95 16.29 -3.09
N MET A 11 8.64 16.07 -3.23
CA MET A 11 7.91 16.53 -4.39
C MET A 11 6.46 16.88 -4.03
N ASP A 12 5.92 17.86 -4.76
CA ASP A 12 4.50 18.17 -4.77
C ASP A 12 3.90 17.77 -6.12
N ILE A 13 2.65 17.30 -6.09
CA ILE A 13 1.86 16.99 -7.28
C ILE A 13 0.64 17.92 -7.27
N ILE A 14 0.51 18.75 -8.30
CA ILE A 14 -0.58 19.72 -8.42
C ILE A 14 -1.49 19.32 -9.59
N LEU A 15 -2.78 19.17 -9.30
CA LEU A 15 -3.83 18.94 -10.29
C LEU A 15 -4.38 20.27 -10.78
N GLN A 16 -4.60 20.41 -12.08
CA GLN A 16 -5.20 21.60 -12.68
C GLN A 16 -6.69 21.37 -13.02
N PRO A 17 -7.49 22.43 -13.19
CA PRO A 17 -8.87 22.29 -13.66
C PRO A 17 -8.99 21.71 -15.07
N ALA A 18 -8.00 21.97 -15.93
CA ALA A 18 -7.80 21.26 -17.19
C ALA A 18 -7.16 19.88 -16.90
N PRO A 19 -7.30 18.88 -17.80
CA PRO A 19 -6.68 17.55 -17.63
C PRO A 19 -5.16 17.63 -17.76
N ALA A 20 -4.50 18.18 -16.74
CA ALA A 20 -3.08 18.43 -16.65
C ALA A 20 -2.60 18.27 -15.21
N ILE A 21 -1.38 17.75 -15.07
CA ILE A 21 -0.73 17.48 -13.80
C ILE A 21 0.65 18.15 -13.83
N THR A 22 1.04 18.79 -12.73
CA THR A 22 2.36 19.42 -12.58
C THR A 22 3.12 18.78 -11.42
N TYR A 23 4.30 18.24 -11.72
CA TYR A 23 5.25 17.70 -10.73
C TYR A 23 6.27 18.77 -10.37
N ARG A 24 6.40 19.10 -9.08
CA ARG A 24 7.46 19.98 -8.56
C ARG A 24 8.38 19.15 -7.68
N VAL A 25 9.57 18.81 -8.18
CA VAL A 25 10.56 18.01 -7.46
C VAL A 25 11.74 18.90 -7.06
N ILE A 26 12.25 18.76 -5.83
CA ILE A 26 13.36 19.60 -5.34
C ILE A 26 14.74 19.27 -5.94
N GLY A 27 14.86 18.15 -6.66
CA GLY A 27 16.14 17.74 -7.26
C GLY A 27 16.11 16.35 -7.91
N GLY A 28 17.26 15.96 -8.45
CA GLY A 28 17.43 14.73 -9.22
C GLY A 28 17.07 14.91 -10.70
N ILE A 29 16.84 13.79 -11.38
CA ILE A 29 16.40 13.76 -12.78
C ILE A 29 14.88 13.54 -12.87
N LEU A 30 14.30 13.65 -14.06
CA LEU A 30 12.93 13.23 -14.33
C LEU A 30 12.98 11.90 -15.07
N ASP A 31 12.45 10.85 -14.45
CA ASP A 31 12.55 9.47 -14.95
C ASP A 31 11.15 8.85 -14.97
N PHE A 32 10.52 8.89 -16.14
CA PHE A 32 9.12 8.54 -16.33
C PHE A 32 8.98 7.18 -17.02
N TYR A 33 8.09 6.36 -16.47
CA TYR A 33 7.63 5.11 -17.05
C TYR A 33 6.17 5.26 -17.47
N PHE A 34 5.84 4.85 -18.70
CA PHE A 34 4.48 4.90 -19.23
C PHE A 34 3.95 3.48 -19.47
N PHE A 35 2.70 3.24 -19.08
CA PHE A 35 2.05 1.94 -19.16
C PHE A 35 0.77 2.05 -19.98
N SER A 36 0.59 1.15 -20.95
CA SER A 36 -0.51 1.21 -21.91
C SER A 36 -1.12 -0.18 -22.15
N GLY A 37 -1.50 -0.84 -21.06
CA GLY A 37 -2.36 -2.03 -21.12
C GLY A 37 -3.78 -1.69 -21.61
N PRO A 38 -4.47 -2.61 -22.31
CA PRO A 38 -5.82 -2.39 -22.82
C PRO A 38 -6.86 -2.34 -21.70
N THR A 39 -6.60 -2.98 -20.55
CA THR A 39 -7.42 -2.87 -19.34
C THR A 39 -6.64 -2.24 -18.18
N PRO A 40 -7.32 -1.66 -17.17
CA PRO A 40 -6.65 -1.17 -15.96
C PRO A 40 -5.85 -2.24 -15.22
N SER A 41 -6.30 -3.50 -15.24
CA SER A 41 -5.59 -4.63 -14.62
C SER A 41 -4.26 -4.93 -15.33
N ASP A 42 -4.23 -4.82 -16.65
CA ASP A 42 -3.00 -5.02 -17.44
C ASP A 42 -1.98 -3.92 -17.15
N VAL A 43 -2.44 -2.68 -16.96
CA VAL A 43 -1.57 -1.56 -16.58
C VAL A 43 -0.92 -1.79 -15.21
N ILE A 44 -1.68 -2.24 -14.22
CA ILE A 44 -1.15 -2.60 -12.89
C ILE A 44 -0.14 -3.75 -13.02
N THR A 45 -0.43 -4.75 -13.85
CA THR A 45 0.48 -5.87 -14.09
C THR A 45 1.82 -5.37 -14.65
N GLN A 46 1.80 -4.54 -15.70
CA GLN A 46 3.01 -3.93 -16.28
C GLN A 46 3.77 -3.07 -15.26
N TYR A 47 3.08 -2.31 -14.42
CA TYR A 47 3.71 -1.52 -13.35
C TYR A 47 4.44 -2.43 -12.34
N THR A 48 3.78 -3.46 -11.83
CA THR A 48 4.37 -4.40 -10.85
C THR A 48 5.50 -5.26 -11.43
N GLU A 49 5.57 -5.44 -12.75
CA GLU A 49 6.73 -6.08 -13.39
C GLU A 49 8.00 -5.24 -13.29
N ILE A 50 7.88 -3.91 -13.27
CA ILE A 50 9.03 -3.01 -13.17
C ILE A 50 9.43 -2.78 -11.71
N ILE A 51 8.47 -2.47 -10.84
CA ILE A 51 8.78 -2.14 -9.43
C ILE A 51 8.96 -3.36 -8.54
N GLY A 52 8.54 -4.54 -9.01
CA GLY A 52 8.50 -5.79 -8.25
C GLY A 52 7.06 -6.18 -7.89
N ARG A 53 6.79 -7.49 -7.97
CA ARG A 53 5.50 -8.07 -7.57
C ARG A 53 5.43 -8.14 -6.04
N ILE A 54 4.21 -8.09 -5.51
CA ILE A 54 3.99 -8.25 -4.08
C ILE A 54 4.49 -9.62 -3.60
N PHE A 55 5.04 -9.66 -2.38
CA PHE A 55 5.38 -10.92 -1.74
C PHE A 55 4.12 -11.76 -1.50
N LEU A 56 4.26 -13.09 -1.46
CA LEU A 56 3.17 -13.98 -1.07
C LEU A 56 3.09 -14.02 0.46
N PRO A 57 2.03 -13.47 1.09
CA PRO A 57 1.90 -13.53 2.55
C PRO A 57 1.64 -14.96 3.04
N PRO A 58 2.09 -15.31 4.25
CA PRO A 58 1.72 -16.57 4.87
C PRO A 58 0.21 -16.60 5.16
N TYR A 59 -0.38 -17.80 5.16
CA TYR A 59 -1.84 -17.94 5.25
C TYR A 59 -2.42 -17.28 6.51
N TRP A 60 -1.79 -17.47 7.67
CA TRP A 60 -2.25 -16.91 8.95
C TRP A 60 -2.28 -15.37 8.99
N SER A 61 -1.55 -14.66 8.11
CA SER A 61 -1.57 -13.19 8.10
C SER A 61 -2.77 -12.61 7.37
N LEU A 62 -3.60 -13.47 6.77
CA LEU A 62 -4.86 -13.07 6.14
C LEU A 62 -6.03 -13.08 7.14
N ASP A 63 -5.79 -13.59 8.35
CA ASP A 63 -6.80 -13.68 9.41
C ASP A 63 -6.96 -12.35 10.16
N PHE A 64 -7.87 -12.34 11.14
CA PHE A 64 -8.18 -11.17 11.93
C PHE A 64 -7.10 -10.89 12.99
N HIS A 65 -6.57 -9.66 13.02
CA HIS A 65 -5.52 -9.25 13.94
C HIS A 65 -6.04 -8.23 14.98
N LEU A 66 -5.73 -8.45 16.27
CA LEU A 66 -6.02 -7.52 17.36
C LEU A 66 -4.76 -6.78 17.79
N SER A 67 -4.84 -5.46 17.92
CA SER A 67 -3.74 -4.63 18.42
C SER A 67 -4.25 -3.33 19.03
N ARG A 68 -3.58 -2.86 20.08
CA ARG A 68 -3.81 -1.54 20.69
C ARG A 68 -2.52 -1.04 21.33
N TYR A 69 -2.22 0.24 21.11
CA TYR A 69 -1.07 0.89 21.74
C TYR A 69 -1.31 1.12 23.25
N GLY A 70 -0.25 0.91 24.05
CA GLY A 70 -0.24 1.24 25.48
C GLY A 70 -0.89 0.19 26.41
N GLN A 71 -1.01 -1.06 25.98
CA GLN A 71 -1.50 -2.16 26.83
C GLN A 71 -0.38 -2.80 27.65
N THR A 72 -0.67 -3.22 28.88
CA THR A 72 0.22 -4.10 29.62
C THR A 72 0.06 -5.56 29.18
N PHE A 73 0.91 -6.44 29.69
CA PHE A 73 0.79 -7.88 29.44
C PHE A 73 -0.51 -8.46 30.02
N GLU A 74 -0.94 -7.98 31.19
CA GLU A 74 -2.18 -8.39 31.84
C GLU A 74 -3.40 -7.98 31.01
N ASP A 75 -3.39 -6.77 30.46
CA ASP A 75 -4.44 -6.30 29.56
C ASP A 75 -4.54 -7.20 28.31
N LEU A 76 -3.40 -7.59 27.74
CA LEU A 76 -3.33 -8.46 26.57
C LEU A 76 -3.96 -9.84 26.86
N ILE A 77 -3.67 -10.43 28.02
CA ILE A 77 -4.29 -11.71 28.43
C ILE A 77 -5.81 -11.56 28.56
N GLN A 78 -6.29 -10.47 29.16
CA GLN A 78 -7.73 -10.23 29.27
C GLN A 78 -8.39 -10.08 27.90
N VAL A 79 -7.75 -9.37 26.97
CA VAL A 79 -8.23 -9.21 25.59
C VAL A 79 -8.22 -10.53 24.84
N TYR A 80 -7.20 -11.37 25.03
CA TYR A 80 -7.14 -12.70 24.46
C TYR A 80 -8.31 -13.56 24.93
N ASN A 81 -8.51 -13.66 26.24
CA ASN A 81 -9.54 -14.51 26.84
C ASN A 81 -10.94 -14.11 26.41
N ARG A 82 -11.28 -12.81 26.48
CA ARG A 82 -12.60 -12.34 26.05
C ARG A 82 -12.88 -12.59 24.56
N THR A 83 -11.85 -12.58 23.72
CA THR A 83 -11.97 -12.78 22.26
C THR A 83 -12.30 -14.25 21.97
N ILE A 84 -11.62 -15.16 22.67
CA ILE A 84 -11.92 -16.59 22.64
C ILE A 84 -13.33 -16.88 23.18
N GLU A 85 -13.70 -16.30 24.32
CA GLU A 85 -15.04 -16.47 24.92
C GLU A 85 -16.17 -15.97 24.01
N ALA A 86 -15.91 -14.89 23.26
CA ALA A 86 -16.86 -14.34 22.29
C ALA A 86 -16.95 -15.16 20.98
N GLY A 87 -16.11 -16.19 20.80
CA GLY A 87 -16.08 -17.02 19.59
C GLY A 87 -15.63 -16.24 18.34
N ILE A 88 -14.88 -15.15 18.52
CA ILE A 88 -14.34 -14.37 17.39
C ILE A 88 -13.21 -15.18 16.76
N PRO A 89 -13.26 -15.49 15.45
CA PRO A 89 -12.18 -16.18 14.78
C PRO A 89 -10.92 -15.32 14.76
N TRP A 90 -9.83 -15.88 15.29
CA TRP A 90 -8.47 -15.41 15.12
C TRP A 90 -7.62 -16.68 15.04
N VAL A 91 -6.76 -16.77 14.03
CA VAL A 91 -5.83 -17.90 13.82
C VAL A 91 -4.44 -17.44 14.20
#